data_AF-A0A9Q9AMY9-F1
#
_entry.id   AF-A0A9Q9AMY9-F1
#
_cell.length_a   1.000
_cell.length_b   1.000
_cell.length_c   1.000
_cell.angle_alpha   90.00
_cell.angle_beta   90.00
_cell.angle_gamma   90.00
#
_symmetry.space_group_name_H-M   'P 1'
#
loop_
_entity.id
_entity.type
_entity.pdbx_description
1 polymer ?
#
loop_
_entity_poly.entity_id
_entity_poly.type
_entity_poly.pdbx_seq_one_letter_code
_entity_poly.pdbx_strand_id
1 'polypeptide(L)'
;MAPAEESQIAPRPRYQTVVEADFLRRTGLDPNDDEDMQLYSLMKREVLAGVRRLSDAGYNDNGSESALQVEIFRIYQDASTATRLVYDRGVVGEGDQAHENWVIRWLLWNAMNQPNGR
;
A
#
# COMPACT_ATOMS: atom_id res chain seq x y z
N MET A 1 -41.55 15.40 -1.84
CA MET A 1 -40.32 15.32 -1.03
C MET A 1 -39.65 14.01 -1.42
N ALA A 2 -38.67 14.08 -2.33
CA ALA A 2 -37.95 12.89 -2.79
C ALA A 2 -36.76 12.64 -1.84
N PRO A 3 -36.48 11.40 -1.43
CA PRO A 3 -35.25 11.09 -0.71
C PRO A 3 -34.06 11.19 -1.67
N ALA A 4 -33.00 11.85 -1.22
CA ALA A 4 -31.73 11.96 -1.94
C ALA A 4 -31.15 10.57 -2.15
N GLU A 5 -30.83 10.25 -3.40
CA GLU A 5 -30.11 9.04 -3.79
C GLU A 5 -28.72 9.08 -3.15
N GLU A 6 -28.53 8.28 -2.11
CA GLU A 6 -27.24 8.01 -1.50
C GLU A 6 -26.38 7.29 -2.55
N SER A 7 -25.50 8.07 -3.19
CA SER A 7 -24.56 7.61 -4.21
C SER A 7 -23.83 6.37 -3.70
N GLN A 8 -24.16 5.22 -4.28
CA GLN A 8 -23.49 3.95 -4.05
C GLN A 8 -22.07 4.03 -4.62
N ILE A 9 -21.17 4.67 -3.89
CA ILE A 9 -19.74 4.48 -4.08
C ILE A 9 -19.49 3.03 -3.69
N ALA A 10 -19.18 2.18 -4.67
CA ALA A 10 -18.82 0.78 -4.41
C ALA A 10 -17.85 0.72 -3.22
N PRO A 11 -18.05 -0.19 -2.25
CA PRO A 11 -17.19 -0.27 -1.08
C PRO A 11 -15.75 -0.45 -1.57
N ARG A 12 -14.88 0.51 -1.24
CA ARG A 12 -13.45 0.44 -1.55
C ARG A 12 -12.98 -0.95 -1.12
N PRO A 13 -12.28 -1.72 -1.97
CA PRO A 13 -11.79 -3.02 -1.57
C PRO A 13 -10.98 -2.83 -0.29
N ARG A 14 -11.41 -3.48 0.80
CA ARG A 14 -10.71 -3.42 2.07
C ARG A 14 -9.34 -4.06 1.80
N TYR A 15 -8.31 -3.25 1.59
CA TYR A 15 -6.95 -3.76 1.30
C TYR A 15 -6.51 -4.81 2.34
N GLN A 16 -7.03 -4.72 3.56
CA GLN A 16 -6.88 -5.68 4.67
C GLN A 16 -7.34 -7.12 4.37
N THR A 17 -8.14 -7.37 3.32
CA THR A 17 -8.61 -8.72 2.96
C THR A 17 -7.83 -9.35 1.80
N VAL A 18 -6.89 -8.61 1.20
CA VAL A 18 -6.09 -9.13 0.09
C VAL A 18 -4.96 -9.98 0.67
N VAL A 19 -4.93 -11.26 0.31
CA VAL A 19 -3.83 -12.17 0.68
C VAL A 19 -2.63 -11.98 -0.25
N GLU A 20 -1.43 -12.39 0.18
CA GLU A 20 -0.18 -12.16 -0.56
C GLU A 20 -0.23 -12.69 -2.01
N ALA A 21 -0.81 -13.86 -2.24
CA ALA A 21 -0.99 -14.40 -3.60
C ALA A 21 -1.86 -13.50 -4.50
N ASP A 22 -2.93 -12.91 -3.96
CA ASP A 22 -3.78 -11.98 -4.70
C ASP A 22 -3.09 -10.62 -4.92
N PHE A 23 -2.26 -10.19 -3.97
CA PHE A 23 -1.44 -8.99 -4.13
C PHE A 23 -0.45 -9.16 -5.29
N LEU A 24 0.31 -10.25 -5.32
CA LEU A 24 1.28 -10.55 -6.39
C LEU A 24 0.59 -10.60 -7.75
N ARG A 25 -0.54 -11.31 -7.84
CA ARG A 25 -1.35 -11.38 -9.06
C ARG A 25 -1.83 -10.01 -9.54
N ARG A 26 -2.30 -9.14 -8.64
CA ARG A 26 -2.82 -7.80 -8.99
C ARG A 26 -1.71 -6.81 -9.34
N THR A 27 -0.51 -7.00 -8.80
CA THR A 27 0.67 -6.17 -9.11
C THR A 27 1.43 -6.69 -10.33
N GLY A 28 1.11 -7.89 -10.82
CA GLY A 28 1.76 -8.52 -11.97
C GLY A 28 3.12 -9.11 -11.65
N LEU A 29 3.38 -9.43 -10.38
CA LEU A 29 4.59 -10.11 -9.91
C LEU A 29 4.33 -11.63 -9.95
N ASP A 30 5.19 -12.40 -10.60
CA ASP A 30 5.13 -13.86 -10.61
C ASP A 30 5.89 -14.45 -9.42
N PRO A 31 5.25 -15.23 -8.52
CA PRO A 31 5.93 -15.87 -7.40
C PRO A 31 6.96 -16.95 -7.82
N ASN A 32 6.95 -17.39 -9.07
CA ASN A 32 7.91 -18.36 -9.60
C ASN A 32 9.07 -17.70 -10.37
N ASP A 33 9.05 -16.38 -10.52
CA ASP A 33 10.12 -15.62 -11.17
C ASP A 33 11.04 -14.99 -10.11
N ASP A 34 12.33 -15.28 -10.21
CA ASP A 34 13.32 -14.83 -9.23
C ASP A 34 13.51 -13.30 -9.27
N GLU A 35 13.38 -12.66 -10.44
CA GLU A 35 13.52 -11.20 -10.57
C GLU A 35 12.34 -10.48 -9.92
N ASP A 36 11.12 -10.96 -10.15
CA ASP A 36 9.91 -10.43 -9.51
C ASP A 36 9.94 -10.63 -7.99
N MET A 37 10.47 -11.75 -7.51
CA MET A 37 10.60 -11.99 -6.07
C MET A 37 11.72 -11.16 -5.42
N GLN A 38 12.79 -10.85 -6.15
CA GLN A 38 13.78 -9.85 -5.73
C GLN A 38 13.18 -8.44 -5.67
N LEU A 39 12.38 -8.09 -6.67
CA LEU A 39 11.66 -6.81 -6.73
C LEU A 39 10.69 -6.68 -5.55
N TYR A 40 9.92 -7.75 -5.28
CA TYR A 40 9.01 -7.80 -4.14
C TYR A 40 9.75 -7.68 -2.79
N SER A 41 10.92 -8.31 -2.67
CA SER A 41 11.78 -8.17 -1.49
C SER A 41 12.31 -6.74 -1.31
N LEU A 42 12.62 -6.05 -2.41
CA LEU A 42 12.98 -4.63 -2.38
C LEU A 42 11.79 -3.76 -1.93
N MET A 43 10.58 -4.02 -2.42
CA MET A 43 9.36 -3.34 -1.99
C MET A 43 9.13 -3.50 -0.48
N LYS A 44 9.30 -4.73 0.05
CA LYS A 44 9.22 -4.99 1.50
C LYS A 44 10.23 -4.16 2.30
N ARG A 45 11.47 -4.01 1.82
CA ARG A 45 12.50 -3.20 2.51
C ARG A 45 12.15 -1.71 2.57
N GLU A 46 11.69 -1.15 1.45
CA GLU A 46 11.26 0.25 1.38
C GLU A 46 10.11 0.52 2.37
N VAL A 47 9.14 -0.38 2.40
CA VAL A 47 7.99 -0.29 3.29
C VAL A 47 8.38 -0.49 4.75
N LEU A 48 9.30 -1.41 5.06
CA LEU A 48 9.81 -1.60 6.43
C LEU A 48 10.51 -0.33 6.96
N ALA A 49 11.19 0.42 6.09
CA ALA A 49 11.74 1.73 6.48
C ALA A 49 10.61 2.73 6.84
N GLY A 50 9.49 2.69 6.12
CA GLY A 50 8.32 3.52 6.44
C GLY A 50 7.59 3.09 7.72
N VAL A 51 7.46 1.78 7.96
CA VAL A 51 6.92 1.26 9.23
C VAL A 51 7.73 1.78 10.42
N ARG A 52 9.07 1.76 10.32
CA ARG A 52 9.94 2.31 11.38
C ARG A 52 9.66 3.78 11.63
N ARG A 53 9.55 4.61 10.58
CA ARG A 53 9.22 6.04 10.72
C ARG A 53 7.85 6.26 11.36
N LEU A 54 6.85 5.46 10.97
CA LEU A 54 5.52 5.50 11.58
C LEU A 54 5.59 5.13 13.07
N SER A 55 6.28 4.04 13.41
CA SER A 55 6.49 3.64 14.80
C SER A 55 7.22 4.70 15.63
N ASP A 56 8.30 5.29 15.09
CA ASP A 56 9.07 6.36 15.73
C ASP A 56 8.23 7.63 15.92
N ALA A 57 7.28 7.89 15.02
CA ALA A 57 6.30 8.97 15.12
C ALA A 57 5.11 8.65 16.06
N GLY A 58 5.09 7.47 16.69
CA GLY A 58 4.02 7.05 17.59
C GLY A 58 2.73 6.59 16.90
N TYR A 59 2.79 6.23 15.60
CA TYR A 59 1.68 5.62 14.89
C TYR A 59 1.38 4.23 15.51
N ASN A 60 0.25 4.14 16.20
CA ASN A 60 -0.29 2.92 16.78
C ASN A 60 -1.65 2.59 16.14
N ASP A 61 -2.46 1.73 16.77
CA ASP A 61 -3.79 1.35 16.27
C ASP A 61 -4.77 2.54 16.08
N ASN A 62 -4.49 3.70 16.72
CA ASN A 62 -5.25 4.94 16.57
C ASN A 62 -4.51 6.01 15.74
N GLY A 63 -3.46 5.61 15.02
CA GLY A 63 -2.68 6.51 14.17
C GLY A 63 -3.56 7.26 13.17
N SER A 64 -3.27 8.54 12.94
CA SER A 64 -4.07 9.35 12.01
C SER A 64 -3.89 8.87 10.57
N GLU A 65 -5.01 8.81 9.83
CA GLU A 65 -5.00 8.54 8.38
C GLU A 65 -4.06 9.50 7.63
N SER A 66 -3.96 10.76 8.08
CA SER A 66 -3.06 11.75 7.51
C SER A 66 -1.58 11.36 7.67
N ALA A 67 -1.18 10.78 8.80
CA ALA A 67 0.19 10.28 8.99
C ALA A 67 0.49 9.10 8.05
N LEU A 68 -0.48 8.18 7.89
CA LEU A 68 -0.37 7.07 6.95
C LEU A 68 -0.24 7.57 5.50
N GLN A 69 -1.05 8.57 5.13
CA GLN A 69 -1.04 9.16 3.79
C GLN A 69 0.29 9.88 3.48
N VAL A 70 0.83 10.64 4.45
CA VAL A 70 2.16 11.25 4.34
C VAL A 70 3.23 10.19 4.12
N GLU A 71 3.14 9.06 4.84
CA GLU A 71 4.12 7.99 4.71
C GLU A 71 4.01 7.24 3.37
N ILE A 72 2.79 6.97 2.90
CA ILE A 72 2.55 6.39 1.56
C ILE A 72 3.22 7.25 0.49
N PHE A 73 3.05 8.58 0.56
CA PHE A 73 3.65 9.51 -0.37
C PHE A 73 5.18 9.50 -0.30
N ARG A 74 5.76 9.49 0.92
CA ARG A 74 7.22 9.41 1.12
C ARG A 74 7.80 8.14 0.54
N ILE A 75 7.20 6.97 0.81
CA ILE A 75 7.64 5.70 0.23
C ILE A 75 7.62 5.77 -1.29
N TYR A 76 6.54 6.31 -1.88
CA TYR A 76 6.46 6.48 -3.33
C TYR A 76 7.55 7.41 -3.87
N GLN A 77 7.87 8.51 -3.19
CA GLN A 77 8.91 9.47 -3.61
C GLN A 77 10.33 8.92 -3.48
N ASP A 78 10.60 8.13 -2.44
CA ASP A 78 11.92 7.55 -2.16
C ASP A 78 12.13 6.19 -2.88
N ALA A 79 11.07 5.64 -3.47
CA ALA A 79 11.10 4.36 -4.18
C ALA A 79 12.18 4.33 -5.27
N SER A 80 12.86 3.18 -5.35
CA SER A 80 13.73 2.89 -6.49
C SER A 80 12.96 2.93 -7.81
N THR A 81 13.67 3.15 -8.93
CA THR A 81 13.07 3.11 -10.26
C THR A 81 12.35 1.78 -10.52
N ALA A 82 12.91 0.67 -10.03
CA ALA A 82 12.34 -0.65 -10.24
C ALA A 82 11.00 -0.84 -9.49
N THR A 83 10.95 -0.47 -8.21
CA THR A 83 9.73 -0.62 -7.38
C THR A 83 8.66 0.41 -7.76
N ARG A 84 9.07 1.60 -8.21
CA ARG A 84 8.15 2.63 -8.71
C ARG A 84 7.28 2.14 -9.85
N LEU A 85 7.82 1.34 -10.78
CA LEU A 85 7.03 0.74 -11.86
C LEU A 85 5.88 -0.14 -11.36
N VAL A 86 6.04 -0.77 -10.19
CA VAL A 86 4.98 -1.56 -9.56
C VAL A 86 4.01 -0.65 -8.81
N TYR A 87 4.53 0.34 -8.08
CA TYR A 87 3.71 1.31 -7.35
C TYR A 87 2.84 2.17 -8.27
N ASP A 88 3.28 2.47 -9.49
CA ASP A 88 2.49 3.23 -10.47
C ASP A 88 1.19 2.51 -10.84
N ARG A 89 1.18 1.16 -10.83
CA ARG A 89 -0.03 0.33 -11.01
C ARG A 89 -0.98 0.42 -9.82
N GLY A 90 -0.46 0.90 -8.69
CA GLY A 90 -1.14 1.06 -7.42
C GLY A 90 -1.87 2.38 -7.23
N VAL A 91 -1.64 3.35 -8.10
CA VAL A 91 -2.21 4.70 -7.98
C VAL A 91 -3.70 4.65 -8.26
N VAL A 92 -4.51 4.99 -7.26
CA VAL A 92 -5.97 5.12 -7.38
C VAL A 92 -6.32 6.59 -7.26
N GLY A 93 -6.92 7.14 -8.31
CA GLY A 93 -7.27 8.56 -8.44
C GLY A 93 -6.80 9.13 -9.77
N GLU A 94 -7.47 10.18 -10.26
CA GLU A 94 -7.03 10.94 -11.44
C GLU A 94 -6.54 12.33 -11.02
N GLY A 95 -5.50 12.83 -11.71
CA GLY A 95 -4.97 14.18 -11.50
C GLY A 95 -4.45 14.42 -10.07
N ASP A 96 -4.79 15.58 -9.50
CA ASP A 96 -4.36 16.00 -8.15
C ASP A 96 -4.94 15.13 -7.02
N GLN A 97 -5.87 14.20 -7.31
CA GLN A 97 -6.44 13.27 -6.32
C GLN A 97 -5.72 11.91 -6.26
N ALA A 98 -4.61 11.74 -6.98
CA ALA A 98 -3.75 10.56 -6.96
C ALA A 98 -2.96 10.42 -5.63
N HIS A 99 -3.65 10.54 -4.50
CA HIS A 99 -3.08 10.46 -3.16
C HIS A 99 -3.13 9.06 -2.54
N GLU A 100 -3.81 8.11 -3.19
CA GLU A 100 -3.93 6.75 -2.70
C GLU A 100 -3.08 5.81 -3.56
N ASN A 101 -2.09 5.17 -2.95
CA ASN A 101 -1.37 4.05 -3.56
C ASN A 101 -1.76 2.76 -2.84
N TRP A 102 -2.66 1.97 -3.43
CA TRP A 102 -3.19 0.77 -2.79
C TRP A 102 -2.10 -0.29 -2.58
N VAL A 103 -1.07 -0.32 -3.43
CA VAL A 103 0.06 -1.26 -3.34
C VAL A 103 0.89 -0.95 -2.09
N ILE A 104 1.33 0.30 -1.93
CA ILE A 104 2.11 0.73 -0.76
C ILE A 104 1.28 0.58 0.51
N ARG A 105 0.00 0.98 0.47
CA ARG A 105 -0.92 0.86 1.60
C ARG A 105 -1.10 -0.60 2.04
N TRP A 106 -1.26 -1.52 1.09
CA TRP A 106 -1.34 -2.94 1.36
C TRP A 106 -0.06 -3.46 2.00
N LEU A 107 1.11 -3.10 1.46
CA LEU A 107 2.40 -3.53 2.00
C LEU A 107 2.62 -3.02 3.43
N LEU A 108 2.28 -1.75 3.71
CA LEU A 108 2.35 -1.17 5.05
C LEU A 108 1.45 -1.96 6.02
N TRP A 109 0.19 -2.17 5.65
CA TRP A 109 -0.74 -2.97 6.44
C TRP A 109 -0.17 -4.37 6.69
N ASN A 110 0.28 -5.05 5.63
CA ASN A 110 0.84 -6.39 5.71
C ASN A 110 2.08 -6.43 6.63
N ALA A 111 3.00 -5.47 6.50
CA ALA A 111 4.20 -5.40 7.34
C ALA A 111 3.90 -5.13 8.83
N MET A 112 2.86 -4.34 9.13
CA MET A 112 2.43 -4.06 10.51
C MET A 112 1.59 -5.19 11.13
N ASN A 113 0.87 -5.94 10.30
CA ASN A 113 -0.08 -6.97 10.76
C ASN A 113 0.45 -8.40 10.61
N GLN A 114 1.59 -8.60 9.94
CA GLN A 114 2.27 -9.88 10.02
C GLN A 114 2.76 -10.07 11.46
N PRO A 115 2.38 -11.19 12.12
CA PRO A 115 2.92 -11.52 13.42
C PRO A 115 4.41 -11.78 13.20
N ASN A 116 5.25 -10.78 13.43
CA ASN A 116 6.72 -10.83 13.44
C ASN A 116 7.29 -12.14 12.90
N GLY A 117 7.80 -12.14 11.66
CA GLY A 117 8.46 -13.30 11.05
C GLY A 117 9.36 -14.00 12.07
N ARG A 118 8.84 -15.10 12.63
CA ARG A 118 9.45 -15.89 13.68
C ARG A 118 9.93 -17.20 13.09
#